data_AF-A0A2D4MJV2-F1
#
_entry.id   AF-A0A2D4MJV2-F1
#
_cell.length_a   1.000
_cell.length_b   1.000
_cell.length_c   1.000
_cell.angle_alpha   90.00
_cell.angle_beta   90.00
_cell.angle_gamma   90.00
#
_symmetry.space_group_name_H-M   'P 1'
#
loop_
_entity.id
_entity.type
_entity.pdbx_description
1 polymer ?
#
loop_
_entity_poly.entity_id
_entity_poly.type
_entity_poly.pdbx_seq_one_letter_code
_entity_poly.pdbx_strand_id
1 'polypeptide(L)'
;ICNTHTGKCFCTTKGIKGEECQLCEVENRYQGNPLKGTCYYTLLIDYQFTFSLSQEDDRYYTAINFVATPEEQNRDLDMFINASKNFNLNITWSTSFAAGTQAGEEIPVVSKNQVKEYKDSFSNEKFDFRNNPNITFFVYVSNFTWPIKIQIAFSSYRHS
;
A
#
# COMPACT_ATOMS: atom_id res chain seq x y z
N ILE A 1 -12.55 -14.97 7.85
CA ILE A 1 -13.07 -16.37 7.85
C ILE A 1 -12.00 -17.22 8.50
N CYS A 2 -12.34 -18.13 9.41
CA CYS A 2 -11.34 -18.98 10.07
C CYS A 2 -11.68 -20.45 9.90
N ASN A 3 -10.65 -21.28 9.85
CA ASN A 3 -10.83 -22.72 9.79
C ASN A 3 -11.25 -23.24 11.16
N THR A 4 -12.44 -23.84 11.25
CA THR A 4 -13.03 -24.34 12.50
C THR A 4 -12.26 -25.50 13.13
N HIS A 5 -11.41 -26.19 12.35
CA HIS A 5 -10.63 -27.34 12.82
C HIS A 5 -9.25 -26.91 13.34
N THR A 6 -8.60 -25.94 12.69
CA THR A 6 -7.25 -25.51 13.06
C THR A 6 -7.21 -24.20 13.85
N GLY A 7 -8.31 -23.48 13.95
CA GLY A 7 -8.38 -22.13 14.55
C GLY A 7 -7.79 -21.02 13.66
N LYS A 8 -7.01 -21.37 12.62
CA LYS A 8 -6.31 -20.40 11.78
C LYS A 8 -7.28 -19.61 10.88
N CYS A 9 -7.17 -18.30 10.96
CA CYS A 9 -7.90 -17.35 10.12
C CYS A 9 -7.24 -17.14 8.75
N PHE A 10 -8.08 -16.97 7.74
CA PHE A 10 -7.67 -16.59 6.39
C PHE A 10 -7.64 -15.07 6.31
N CYS A 11 -6.43 -14.50 6.30
CA CYS A 11 -6.22 -13.06 6.23
C CYS A 11 -6.53 -12.55 4.83
N THR A 12 -7.21 -11.41 4.73
CA THR A 12 -7.69 -10.85 3.45
C THR A 12 -6.76 -9.78 2.89
N THR A 13 -5.79 -9.30 3.68
CA THR A 13 -4.79 -8.33 3.26
C THR A 13 -3.41 -9.00 3.23
N LYS A 14 -2.72 -8.92 2.09
CA LYS A 14 -1.38 -9.47 1.96
C LYS A 14 -0.42 -8.80 2.95
N GLY A 15 0.40 -9.63 3.61
CA GLY A 15 1.37 -9.17 4.62
C GLY A 15 0.85 -9.22 6.05
N ILE A 16 -0.45 -9.52 6.25
CA ILE A 16 -0.99 -9.88 7.56
C ILE A 16 -0.89 -11.41 7.72
N LYS A 17 -0.37 -11.87 8.86
CA LYS A 17 -0.17 -13.27 9.23
C LYS A 17 -0.57 -13.54 10.69
N GLY A 18 -0.40 -14.78 11.13
CA GLY A 18 -0.77 -15.26 12.46
C GLY A 18 -2.10 -16.03 12.46
N GLU A 19 -2.37 -16.75 13.54
CA GLU A 19 -3.59 -17.56 13.67
C GLU A 19 -4.87 -16.70 13.63
N GLU A 20 -4.81 -15.47 14.13
CA GLU A 20 -5.92 -14.52 14.19
C GLU A 20 -5.69 -13.30 13.29
N CYS A 21 -4.75 -13.38 12.33
CA CYS A 21 -4.36 -12.25 11.49
C CYS A 21 -3.84 -11.04 12.29
N GLN A 22 -3.10 -11.31 13.35
CA GLN A 22 -2.68 -10.33 14.35
C GLN A 22 -1.23 -9.83 14.20
N LEU A 23 -0.48 -10.34 13.22
CA LEU A 23 0.93 -10.00 13.01
C LEU A 23 1.20 -9.49 11.59
N CYS A 24 2.17 -8.59 11.44
CA CYS A 24 2.74 -8.28 10.12
C CYS A 24 3.84 -9.27 9.73
N GLU A 25 3.96 -9.54 8.44
CA GLU A 25 5.02 -10.34 7.83
C GLU A 25 6.32 -9.52 7.70
N VAL A 26 6.91 -9.16 8.84
CA VAL A 26 8.06 -8.25 8.92
C VAL A 26 9.29 -8.73 8.15
N GLU A 27 9.46 -10.06 8.01
CA GLU A 27 10.57 -10.63 7.23
C GLU A 27 10.47 -10.25 5.73
N ASN A 28 9.28 -9.91 5.25
CA ASN A 28 9.00 -9.54 3.86
C ASN A 28 8.71 -8.04 3.68
N ARG A 29 9.33 -7.18 4.50
CA ARG A 29 9.23 -5.70 4.45
C ARG A 29 7.84 -5.12 4.75
N TYR A 30 6.96 -5.92 5.34
CA TYR A 30 5.69 -5.42 5.86
C TYR A 30 5.88 -4.79 7.24
N GLN A 31 5.30 -3.62 7.45
CA GLN A 31 5.32 -2.91 8.73
C GLN A 31 3.96 -2.35 9.08
N GLY A 32 3.74 -2.03 10.35
CA GLY A 32 2.47 -1.54 10.88
C GLY A 32 1.95 -2.43 11.99
N ASN A 33 0.64 -2.41 12.21
CA ASN A 33 -0.01 -3.18 13.26
C ASN A 33 -1.45 -3.52 12.85
N PRO A 34 -1.76 -4.79 12.53
CA PRO A 34 -3.09 -5.17 12.06
C PRO A 34 -4.15 -5.15 13.16
N LEU A 35 -3.77 -5.14 14.44
CA LEU A 35 -4.70 -4.99 15.56
C LEU A 35 -5.16 -3.53 15.78
N LYS A 36 -4.38 -2.56 15.29
CA LYS A 36 -4.67 -1.12 15.40
C LYS A 36 -4.89 -0.43 14.04
N GLY A 37 -4.81 -1.19 12.95
CA GLY A 37 -4.79 -0.66 11.60
C GLY A 37 -4.53 -1.79 10.61
N THR A 38 -3.42 -1.72 9.88
CA THR A 38 -3.06 -2.74 8.89
C THR A 38 -1.54 -2.89 8.76
N CYS A 39 -1.12 -3.76 7.84
CA CYS A 39 0.28 -3.93 7.44
C CYS A 39 0.50 -3.32 6.06
N TYR A 40 1.61 -2.62 5.91
CA TYR A 40 2.00 -1.92 4.69
C TYR A 40 3.32 -2.49 4.18
N TYR A 41 3.38 -2.82 2.89
CA TYR A 41 4.64 -3.11 2.23
C TYR A 41 5.39 -1.80 1.97
N THR A 42 6.65 -1.74 2.38
CA THR A 42 7.48 -0.54 2.20
C THR A 42 8.01 -0.48 0.77
N LEU A 43 7.55 0.49 0.00
CA LEU A 43 8.06 0.78 -1.34
C LEU A 43 9.31 1.66 -1.23
N LEU A 44 10.29 1.35 -2.06
CA LEU A 44 11.45 2.21 -2.28
C LEU A 44 11.14 3.15 -3.46
N ILE A 45 11.38 4.44 -3.28
CA ILE A 45 11.28 5.43 -4.37
C ILE A 45 12.29 5.08 -5.46
N ASP A 46 11.93 5.30 -6.72
CA ASP A 46 12.69 4.96 -7.93
C ASP A 46 12.83 3.45 -8.22
N TYR A 47 12.13 2.60 -7.47
CA TYR A 47 12.02 1.17 -7.75
C TYR A 47 10.62 0.78 -8.20
N GLN A 48 10.54 -0.05 -9.23
CA GLN A 48 9.31 -0.71 -9.65
C GLN A 48 9.16 -2.07 -8.97
N PHE A 49 8.05 -2.27 -8.30
CA PHE A 49 7.69 -3.55 -7.68
C PHE A 49 6.63 -4.26 -8.51
N THR A 50 6.70 -5.59 -8.52
CA THR A 50 5.68 -6.45 -9.14
C THR A 50 5.27 -7.51 -8.13
N PHE A 51 3.98 -7.54 -7.81
CA PHE A 51 3.37 -8.51 -6.91
C PHE A 51 2.53 -9.47 -7.73
N SER A 52 2.85 -10.76 -7.66
CA SER A 52 2.11 -11.83 -8.33
C SER A 52 1.45 -12.71 -7.28
N LEU A 53 0.12 -12.56 -7.12
CA LEU A 53 -0.70 -13.38 -6.25
C LEU A 53 -1.37 -14.46 -7.12
N SER A 54 -0.76 -15.64 -7.16
CA SER A 54 -1.17 -16.74 -8.03
C SER A 54 -1.11 -18.09 -7.35
N GLN A 55 -0.59 -18.18 -6.13
CA GLN A 55 -0.56 -19.43 -5.37
C GLN A 55 -1.92 -19.67 -4.73
N GLU A 56 -2.26 -20.92 -4.43
CA GLU A 56 -3.55 -21.25 -3.82
C GLU A 56 -3.73 -20.58 -2.46
N ASP A 57 -2.66 -20.44 -1.68
CA ASP A 57 -2.66 -19.73 -0.41
C ASP A 57 -3.00 -18.24 -0.54
N ASP A 58 -2.81 -17.65 -1.73
CA ASP A 58 -3.14 -16.25 -2.00
C ASP A 58 -4.63 -16.01 -2.25
N ARG A 59 -5.44 -17.07 -2.42
CA ARG A 59 -6.83 -16.98 -2.90
C ARG A 59 -7.75 -16.15 -2.01
N TYR A 60 -7.36 -15.95 -0.76
CA TYR A 60 -8.11 -15.18 0.23
C TYR A 60 -7.77 -13.70 0.23
N TYR A 61 -6.65 -13.30 -0.38
CA TYR A 61 -6.26 -11.91 -0.45
C TYR A 61 -7.16 -11.15 -1.42
N THR A 62 -7.71 -10.05 -0.93
CA THR A 62 -8.50 -9.08 -1.68
C THR A 62 -7.96 -7.66 -1.54
N ALA A 63 -6.91 -7.49 -0.73
CA ALA A 63 -6.23 -6.23 -0.51
C ALA A 63 -4.70 -6.37 -0.37
N ILE A 64 -3.98 -5.31 -0.72
CA ILE A 64 -2.57 -5.08 -0.39
C ILE A 64 -2.39 -3.58 -0.15
N ASN A 65 -1.67 -3.24 0.92
CA ASN A 65 -1.42 -1.85 1.28
C ASN A 65 0.07 -1.56 1.16
N PHE A 66 0.40 -0.37 0.67
CA PHE A 66 1.77 0.08 0.49
C PHE A 66 2.01 1.37 1.24
N VAL A 67 3.25 1.58 1.62
CA VAL A 67 3.73 2.85 2.16
C VAL A 67 4.97 3.29 1.40
N ALA A 68 5.04 4.57 1.07
CA ALA A 68 6.20 5.18 0.42
C ALA A 68 6.56 6.48 1.15
N THR A 69 7.78 6.56 1.63
CA THR A 69 8.30 7.73 2.35
C THR A 69 9.50 8.26 1.54
N PRO A 70 9.36 9.41 0.87
CA PRO A 70 10.46 10.05 0.15
C PRO A 70 11.56 10.49 1.12
N GLU A 71 12.82 10.23 0.78
CA GLU A 71 13.97 10.62 1.60
C GLU A 71 14.25 12.13 1.51
N GLU A 72 13.96 12.73 0.35
CA GLU A 72 14.18 14.15 0.11
C GLU A 72 12.89 14.95 0.16
N GLN A 73 12.97 16.10 0.85
CA GLN A 73 11.87 17.05 1.00
C GLN A 73 11.55 17.72 -0.34
N ASN A 74 10.28 18.04 -0.59
CA ASN A 74 9.84 18.85 -1.75
C ASN A 74 10.21 18.30 -3.14
N ARG A 75 10.13 16.98 -3.35
CA ARG A 75 10.19 16.41 -4.70
C ARG A 75 8.81 16.08 -5.20
N ASP A 76 8.53 16.51 -6.43
CA ASP A 76 7.40 16.00 -7.19
C ASP A 76 7.63 14.51 -7.41
N LEU A 77 6.61 13.70 -7.13
CA LEU A 77 6.68 12.26 -7.30
C LEU A 77 5.69 11.81 -8.35
N ASP A 78 6.21 11.15 -9.36
CA ASP A 78 5.36 10.40 -10.29
C ASP A 78 5.05 9.04 -9.67
N MET A 79 3.76 8.70 -9.64
CA MET A 79 3.29 7.39 -9.25
C MET A 79 2.65 6.73 -10.46
N PHE A 80 2.89 5.44 -10.61
CA PHE A 80 1.98 4.60 -11.37
C PHE A 80 1.65 3.32 -10.62
N ILE A 81 0.47 2.81 -10.88
CA ILE A 81 0.04 1.48 -10.50
C ILE A 81 -0.79 0.87 -11.63
N ASN A 82 -0.57 -0.40 -11.93
CA ASN A 82 -1.43 -1.16 -12.83
C ASN A 82 -1.65 -2.57 -12.29
N ALA A 83 -2.68 -3.23 -12.79
CA ALA A 83 -2.94 -4.62 -12.46
C ALA A 83 -3.60 -5.40 -13.60
N SER A 84 -3.47 -6.72 -13.56
CA SER A 84 -4.11 -7.63 -14.52
C SER A 84 -5.64 -7.68 -14.39
N LYS A 85 -6.20 -7.20 -13.28
CA LYS A 85 -7.63 -7.16 -12.97
C LYS A 85 -8.00 -5.84 -12.31
N ASN A 86 -9.31 -5.56 -12.26
CA ASN A 86 -9.81 -4.34 -11.62
C ASN A 86 -9.56 -4.36 -10.11
N PHE A 87 -9.29 -3.17 -9.57
CA PHE A 87 -9.15 -2.90 -8.13
C PHE A 87 -9.76 -1.55 -7.77
N ASN A 88 -10.01 -1.35 -6.48
CA ASN A 88 -10.27 -0.05 -5.90
C ASN A 88 -8.96 0.52 -5.37
N LEU A 89 -8.73 1.81 -5.60
CA LEU A 89 -7.53 2.54 -5.24
C LEU A 89 -7.89 3.72 -4.34
N ASN A 90 -7.32 3.74 -3.14
CA ASN A 90 -7.28 4.96 -2.32
C ASN A 90 -5.83 5.34 -2.05
N ILE A 91 -5.51 6.61 -2.21
CA ILE A 91 -4.19 7.16 -1.88
C ILE A 91 -4.39 8.30 -0.89
N THR A 92 -3.65 8.23 0.20
CA THR A 92 -3.64 9.22 1.26
C THR A 92 -2.20 9.61 1.58
N TRP A 93 -2.02 10.67 2.36
CA TRP A 93 -0.73 11.00 2.94
C TRP A 93 -0.85 11.41 4.41
N SER A 94 0.23 11.28 5.16
CA SER A 94 0.36 11.77 6.53
C SER A 94 1.78 12.28 6.80
N THR A 95 1.95 13.06 7.87
CA THR A 95 3.25 13.56 8.34
C THR A 95 3.85 12.69 9.44
N SER A 96 3.10 11.70 9.92
CA SER A 96 3.53 10.81 11.00
C SER A 96 3.30 9.36 10.63
N PHE A 97 4.40 8.62 10.48
CA PHE A 97 4.39 7.17 10.41
C PHE A 97 5.64 6.62 11.10
N ALA A 98 5.45 5.93 12.22
CA ALA A 98 6.53 5.22 12.91
C ALA A 98 6.38 3.72 12.64
N ALA A 99 7.50 3.04 12.38
CA ALA A 99 7.51 1.60 12.15
C ALA A 99 6.86 0.86 13.33
N GLY A 100 5.88 -0.01 13.04
CA GLY A 100 5.16 -0.79 14.05
C GLY A 100 4.00 -0.07 14.74
N THR A 101 3.68 1.18 14.37
CA THR A 101 2.49 1.89 14.84
C THR A 101 1.38 1.93 13.78
N GLN A 102 0.19 2.37 14.18
CA GLN A 102 -0.84 2.78 13.22
C GLN A 102 -0.38 4.04 12.47
N ALA A 103 -0.92 4.27 11.29
CA ALA A 103 -0.78 5.56 10.60
C ALA A 103 -1.40 6.68 11.45
N GLY A 104 -0.85 7.89 11.33
CA GLY A 104 -1.43 9.08 11.94
C GLY A 104 -2.72 9.51 11.24
N GLU A 105 -3.11 10.77 11.44
CA GLU A 105 -4.21 11.35 10.65
C GLU A 105 -3.80 11.40 9.17
N GLU A 106 -4.59 10.74 8.33
CA GLU A 106 -4.36 10.63 6.89
C GLU A 106 -5.25 11.59 6.12
N ILE A 107 -4.68 12.28 5.13
CA ILE A 107 -5.40 13.20 4.24
C ILE A 107 -5.61 12.50 2.89
N PRO A 108 -6.86 12.35 2.42
CA PRO A 108 -7.15 11.66 1.17
C PRO A 108 -6.79 12.51 -0.05
N VAL A 109 -6.28 11.85 -1.09
CA VAL A 109 -5.82 12.48 -2.34
C VAL A 109 -6.49 11.88 -3.56
N VAL A 110 -6.56 10.55 -3.60
CA VAL A 110 -7.12 9.80 -4.72
C VAL A 110 -8.12 8.80 -4.16
N SER A 111 -9.28 8.72 -4.81
CA SER A 111 -10.24 7.64 -4.62
C SER A 111 -10.79 7.23 -5.99
N LYS A 112 -10.54 5.98 -6.37
CA LYS A 112 -11.00 5.39 -7.64
C LYS A 112 -11.54 3.98 -7.37
N ASN A 113 -12.60 3.61 -8.07
CA ASN A 113 -13.21 2.29 -7.95
C ASN A 113 -13.13 1.55 -9.29
N GLN A 114 -12.84 0.26 -9.23
CA GLN A 114 -12.83 -0.66 -10.38
C GLN A 114 -11.94 -0.21 -11.55
N VAL A 115 -10.76 0.32 -11.25
CA VAL A 115 -9.74 0.70 -12.24
C VAL A 115 -8.75 -0.43 -12.49
N LYS A 116 -8.08 -0.43 -13.64
CA LYS A 116 -6.95 -1.34 -13.94
C LYS A 116 -5.59 -0.67 -13.84
N GLU A 117 -5.56 0.65 -13.93
CA GLU A 117 -4.35 1.44 -13.87
C GLU A 117 -4.65 2.83 -13.35
N TYR A 118 -3.63 3.46 -12.79
CA TYR A 118 -3.61 4.85 -12.37
C TYR A 118 -2.19 5.38 -12.50
N LYS A 119 -2.05 6.58 -13.04
CA LYS A 119 -0.80 7.32 -13.11
C LYS A 119 -1.09 8.77 -12.76
N ASP A 120 -0.27 9.36 -11.88
CA ASP A 120 -0.39 10.77 -11.51
C ASP A 120 0.95 11.30 -10.98
N SER A 121 1.07 12.62 -10.97
CA SER A 121 2.18 13.35 -10.37
C SER A 121 1.69 14.04 -9.09
N PHE A 122 2.38 13.78 -7.98
CA PHE A 122 2.15 14.38 -6.67
C PHE A 122 3.18 15.48 -6.44
N SER A 123 2.78 16.73 -6.69
CA SER A 123 3.59 17.92 -6.43
C SER A 123 3.13 18.67 -5.18
N ASN A 124 4.05 19.43 -4.58
CA ASN A 124 3.73 20.27 -3.44
C ASN A 124 2.69 21.35 -3.78
N GLU A 125 2.73 21.87 -5.01
CA GLU A 125 1.77 22.87 -5.50
C GLU A 125 0.34 22.30 -5.63
N LYS A 126 0.21 21.03 -5.99
CA LYS A 126 -1.10 20.39 -6.23
C LYS A 126 -1.76 19.91 -4.94
N PHE A 127 -0.98 19.57 -3.92
CA PHE A 127 -1.49 18.92 -2.71
C PHE A 127 -1.20 19.66 -1.41
N ASP A 128 -0.56 20.84 -1.47
CA ASP A 128 -0.21 21.71 -0.33
C ASP A 128 0.27 20.88 0.85
N PHE A 129 1.49 20.34 0.77
CA PHE A 129 2.09 19.57 1.86
C PHE A 129 2.43 20.46 3.07
N ARG A 130 1.75 21.59 3.31
CA ARG A 130 1.81 22.45 4.50
C ARG A 130 3.18 22.54 5.16
N ASN A 131 4.24 22.85 4.40
CA ASN A 131 5.62 22.93 4.90
C ASN A 131 6.12 21.71 5.70
N ASN A 132 5.51 20.53 5.53
CA ASN A 132 5.88 19.32 6.23
C ASN A 132 6.93 18.56 5.41
N PRO A 133 8.19 18.50 5.88
CA PRO A 133 9.26 17.87 5.13
C PRO A 133 9.13 16.34 5.00
N ASN A 134 8.43 15.71 5.95
CA ASN A 134 8.39 14.26 6.12
C ASN A 134 7.01 13.71 5.77
N ILE A 135 6.65 13.76 4.49
CA ILE A 135 5.39 13.17 4.02
C ILE A 135 5.54 11.66 3.80
N THR A 136 4.51 10.92 4.13
CA THR A 136 4.41 9.48 3.85
C THR A 136 3.13 9.23 3.09
N PHE A 137 3.23 8.60 1.91
CA PHE A 137 2.09 8.17 1.12
C PHE A 137 1.65 6.78 1.54
N PHE A 138 0.34 6.60 1.67
CA PHE A 138 -0.28 5.29 1.85
C PHE A 138 -1.12 4.98 0.63
N VAL A 139 -0.93 3.78 0.08
CA VAL A 139 -1.65 3.31 -1.11
C VAL A 139 -2.41 2.06 -0.73
N TYR A 140 -3.74 2.15 -0.77
CA TYR A 140 -4.65 1.06 -0.47
C TYR A 140 -5.19 0.49 -1.77
N VAL A 141 -4.81 -0.74 -2.07
CA VAL A 141 -5.32 -1.49 -3.22
C VAL A 141 -6.23 -2.59 -2.70
N SER A 142 -7.51 -2.53 -3.06
CA SER A 142 -8.55 -3.38 -2.47
C SER A 142 -9.56 -3.85 -3.50
N ASN A 143 -10.43 -4.77 -3.09
CA ASN A 143 -11.53 -5.30 -3.91
C ASN A 143 -11.07 -5.89 -5.25
N PHE A 144 -9.87 -6.47 -5.27
CA PHE A 144 -9.42 -7.29 -6.39
C PHE A 144 -9.77 -8.77 -6.16
N THR A 145 -9.69 -9.57 -7.22
CA THR A 145 -9.88 -11.03 -7.14
C THR A 145 -8.60 -11.77 -7.51
N TRP A 146 -8.30 -12.84 -6.79
CA TRP A 146 -7.23 -13.77 -7.15
C TRP A 146 -7.58 -14.58 -8.43
N PRO A 147 -6.61 -14.96 -9.27
CA PRO A 147 -5.21 -14.53 -9.27
C PRO A 147 -5.07 -13.10 -9.81
N ILE A 148 -4.06 -12.36 -9.36
CA ILE A 148 -3.78 -10.99 -9.80
C ILE A 148 -2.28 -10.71 -9.85
N LYS A 149 -1.86 -9.91 -10.84
CA LYS A 149 -0.54 -9.29 -10.91
C LYS A 149 -0.71 -7.78 -10.77
N ILE A 150 0.04 -7.15 -9.86
CA ILE A 150 0.03 -5.70 -9.60
C ILE A 150 1.45 -5.17 -9.80
N GLN A 151 1.60 -4.09 -10.56
CA GLN A 151 2.87 -3.36 -10.67
C GLN A 151 2.68 -1.95 -10.12
N ILE A 152 3.63 -1.49 -9.32
CA ILE A 152 3.56 -0.17 -8.67
C ILE A 152 4.96 0.43 -8.56
N ALA A 153 5.06 1.74 -8.75
CA ALA A 153 6.27 2.50 -8.46
C ALA A 153 5.94 3.93 -8.07
N PHE A 154 6.83 4.51 -7.27
CA PHE A 154 7.00 5.95 -7.13
C PHE A 154 8.35 6.33 -7.74
N SER A 155 8.41 7.45 -8.44
CA SER A 155 9.59 7.94 -9.15
C SER A 155 9.81 9.42 -8.83
N SER A 156 11.05 9.78 -8.51
CA SER A 156 11.49 11.15 -8.28
C SER A 156 11.98 11.84 -9.57
N TYR A 157 11.95 11.15 -10.71
CA TYR A 157 12.51 11.63 -11.96
C TYR A 157 11.77 12.87 -12.51
N ARG A 158 12.49 13.99 -12.60
CA ARG A 158 12.06 15.16 -13.38
C ARG A 158 12.22 14.83 -14.86
N HIS A 159 11.19 15.09 -15.67
CA HIS A 159 11.40 15.28 -17.10
C HIS A 159 12.43 16.42 -17.26
N SER A 160 13.66 16.04 -17.63
CA SER A 160 14.70 16.95 -18.11
C SER A 160 14.32 17.54 -19.46
#